data_AF-A0A1R3K3K8-F1
#
_entry.id   AF-A0A1R3K3K8-F1
#
_cell.length_a   1.000
_cell.length_b   1.000
_cell.length_c   1.000
_cell.angle_alpha   90.00
_cell.angle_beta   90.00
_cell.angle_gamma   90.00
#
_symmetry.space_group_name_H-M   'P 1'
#
loop_
_entity.id
_entity.type
_entity.pdbx_description
1 polymer ?
#
loop_
_entity_poly.entity_id
_entity_poly.type
_entity_poly.pdbx_seq_one_letter_code
_entity_poly.pdbx_strand_id
1 'polypeptide(L)'
;MERHSELLKEIQDSPTDVNAIVTRRRKDFTDEFFRYLTLVSETYDGLEDRDGMARLAARCLSAVGAYDKTLEAVENLDAAQAKFDDILNSPSVEVACEKIKSLAKAKELDSSLILLINSAWASAKESTTMRNEVKDIMYRLYKATKSSVKSIAPKEIKLLKYLLNITDPEERFSALATAFSPGNEHEAKDPKALYTTPKELHKWIKIMLDAYLLNKEETDIKEAKKMTQPVVIQRLFILKETIEEEYLAQNSAGTPEKTMDKTESEEL
;
A
#
# COMPACT_ATOMS: atom_id res chain seq x y z
N MET A 1 0.83 -7.54 29.44
CA MET A 1 1.22 -8.69 28.59
C MET A 1 0.01 -9.34 27.95
N GLU A 2 -0.98 -9.82 28.71
CA GLU A 2 -2.18 -10.50 28.17
C GLU A 2 -2.98 -9.65 27.14
N ARG A 3 -3.25 -8.38 27.46
CA ARG A 3 -3.88 -7.42 26.53
C ARG A 3 -3.12 -7.23 25.21
N HIS A 4 -1.78 -7.28 25.25
CA HIS A 4 -0.95 -7.13 24.05
C HIS A 4 -0.88 -8.43 23.24
N SER A 5 -0.87 -9.59 23.89
CA SER A 5 -0.98 -10.88 23.20
C SER A 5 -2.33 -11.07 22.54
N GLU A 6 -3.43 -10.63 23.17
CA GLU A 6 -4.76 -10.65 22.58
C GLU A 6 -4.86 -9.74 21.36
N LEU A 7 -4.34 -8.51 21.45
CA LEU A 7 -4.31 -7.59 20.31
C LEU A 7 -3.46 -8.16 19.17
N LEU A 8 -2.27 -8.70 19.47
CA LEU A 8 -1.42 -9.33 18.46
C LEU A 8 -2.14 -10.50 17.77
N LYS A 9 -2.79 -11.38 18.54
CA LYS A 9 -3.54 -12.52 18.01
C LYS A 9 -4.66 -12.07 17.08
N GLU A 10 -5.44 -11.07 17.49
CA GLU A 10 -6.53 -10.52 16.69
C GLU A 10 -6.04 -9.92 15.36
N ILE A 11 -4.89 -9.24 15.37
CA ILE A 11 -4.26 -8.71 14.16
C ILE A 11 -3.77 -9.83 13.25
N GLN A 12 -3.19 -10.90 13.82
CA GLN A 12 -2.70 -12.07 13.08
C GLN A 12 -3.84 -12.90 12.48
N ASP A 13 -4.97 -13.03 13.18
CA ASP A 13 -6.17 -13.73 12.69
C ASP A 13 -6.90 -12.96 11.58
N SER A 14 -6.69 -11.64 11.49
CA SER A 14 -7.35 -10.77 10.51
C SER A 14 -6.40 -9.72 9.91
N PRO A 15 -5.33 -10.13 9.20
CA PRO A 15 -4.25 -9.24 8.76
C PRO A 15 -4.66 -8.26 7.65
N THR A 16 -5.81 -8.47 7.01
CA THR A 16 -6.39 -7.54 6.02
C THR A 16 -7.26 -6.46 6.64
N ASP A 17 -7.66 -6.62 7.91
CA ASP A 17 -8.62 -5.78 8.60
C ASP A 17 -7.96 -4.87 9.65
N VAL A 18 -6.63 -4.70 9.61
CA VAL A 18 -5.85 -3.88 10.56
C VAL A 18 -6.46 -2.48 10.76
N ASN A 19 -6.91 -1.82 9.69
CA ASN A 19 -7.56 -0.51 9.80
C ASN A 19 -8.82 -0.56 10.68
N ALA A 20 -9.66 -1.59 10.52
CA ALA A 20 -10.86 -1.77 11.33
C ALA A 20 -10.51 -2.09 12.80
N ILE A 21 -9.45 -2.87 13.03
CA ILE A 21 -8.94 -3.17 14.38
C ILE A 21 -8.45 -1.89 15.05
N VAL A 22 -7.65 -1.08 14.35
CA VAL A 22 -7.14 0.21 14.86
C VAL A 22 -8.28 1.15 15.21
N THR A 23 -9.28 1.31 14.32
CA THR A 23 -10.44 2.18 14.60
C THR A 23 -11.13 1.82 15.90
N ARG A 24 -11.28 0.53 16.20
CA ARG A 24 -11.93 0.05 17.43
C ARG A 24 -11.01 0.13 18.65
N ARG A 25 -9.77 -0.33 18.50
CA ARG A 25 -8.83 -0.58 19.59
C ARG A 25 -7.73 0.48 19.66
N ARG A 26 -7.95 1.69 19.12
CA ARG A 26 -6.90 2.72 19.01
C ARG A 26 -6.12 2.93 20.31
N LYS A 27 -6.81 2.94 21.46
CA LYS A 27 -6.23 3.06 22.81
C LYS A 27 -5.26 1.94 23.22
N ASP A 28 -5.30 0.81 22.53
CA ASP A 28 -4.43 -0.36 22.77
C ASP A 28 -3.14 -0.32 21.94
N PHE A 29 -3.09 0.52 20.88
CA PHE A 29 -1.90 0.75 20.06
C PHE A 29 -1.03 1.83 20.70
N THR A 30 -0.27 1.44 21.73
CA THR A 30 0.64 2.29 22.51
C THR A 30 2.10 1.91 22.29
N ASP A 31 3.04 2.76 22.74
CA ASP A 31 4.49 2.45 22.77
C ASP A 31 4.77 1.09 23.43
N GLU A 32 4.05 0.77 24.51
CA GLU A 32 4.20 -0.51 25.20
C GLU A 32 3.79 -1.71 24.34
N PHE A 33 2.75 -1.56 23.50
CA PHE A 33 2.35 -2.60 22.56
C PHE A 33 3.44 -2.83 21.50
N PHE A 34 3.98 -1.76 20.92
CA PHE A 34 5.04 -1.91 19.92
C PHE A 34 6.34 -2.42 20.54
N ARG A 35 6.65 -2.06 21.79
CA ARG A 35 7.75 -2.66 22.56
C ARG A 35 7.54 -4.16 22.76
N TYR A 36 6.32 -4.57 23.06
CA TYR A 36 5.95 -5.97 23.16
C TYR A 36 6.15 -6.71 21.82
N LEU A 37 5.77 -6.10 20.69
CA LEU A 37 6.05 -6.69 19.36
C LEU A 37 7.54 -6.87 19.12
N THR A 38 8.39 -5.92 19.53
CA THR A 38 9.86 -6.05 19.44
C THR A 38 10.35 -7.26 20.21
N LEU A 39 9.93 -7.37 21.47
CA LEU A 39 10.33 -8.46 22.34
C LEU A 39 9.89 -9.83 21.79
N VAL A 40 8.67 -9.93 21.25
CA VAL A 40 8.19 -11.16 20.60
C VAL A 40 9.02 -11.47 19.36
N SER A 41 9.33 -10.46 18.54
CA SER A 41 10.16 -10.64 17.34
C SER A 41 11.54 -11.22 17.67
N GLU A 42 12.16 -10.76 18.77
CA GLU A 42 13.45 -11.26 19.24
C GLU A 42 13.43 -12.74 19.65
N THR A 43 12.26 -13.29 19.99
CA THR A 43 12.11 -14.72 20.31
C THR A 43 12.05 -15.62 19.07
N TYR A 44 11.88 -15.07 17.87
CA TYR A 44 11.91 -15.87 16.64
C TYR A 44 13.35 -16.14 16.21
N ASP A 45 13.67 -17.38 15.85
CA ASP A 45 14.98 -17.74 15.30
C ASP A 45 15.08 -17.44 13.79
N GLY A 46 13.95 -17.45 13.08
CA GLY A 46 13.86 -17.25 11.64
C GLY A 46 13.80 -15.78 11.22
N LEU A 47 14.60 -15.41 10.22
CA LEU A 47 14.55 -14.07 9.60
C LEU A 47 13.18 -13.77 8.97
N GLU A 48 12.50 -14.80 8.44
CA GLU A 48 11.17 -14.67 7.83
C GLU A 48 10.09 -14.30 8.86
N ASP A 49 10.12 -14.90 10.04
CA ASP A 49 9.17 -14.62 11.13
C ASP A 49 9.41 -13.22 11.72
N ARG A 50 10.67 -12.85 11.93
CA ARG A 50 11.06 -11.49 12.36
C ARG A 50 10.58 -10.43 11.38
N ASP A 51 10.79 -10.66 10.08
CA ASP A 51 10.33 -9.76 9.03
C ASP A 51 8.79 -9.74 8.91
N GLY A 52 8.13 -10.88 9.12
CA GLY A 52 6.69 -10.98 9.28
C GLY A 52 6.16 -10.05 10.37
N MET A 53 6.78 -10.08 11.55
CA MET A 53 6.42 -9.22 12.68
C MET A 53 6.69 -7.73 12.37
N ALA A 54 7.83 -7.41 11.74
CA ALA A 54 8.17 -6.04 11.33
C ALA A 54 7.14 -5.47 10.32
N ARG A 55 6.71 -6.26 9.34
CA ARG A 55 5.65 -5.87 8.40
C ARG A 55 4.32 -5.64 9.10
N LEU A 56 3.97 -6.49 10.07
CA LEU A 56 2.74 -6.35 10.84
C LEU A 56 2.76 -5.05 11.66
N ALA A 57 3.87 -4.77 12.35
CA ALA A 57 4.07 -3.55 13.12
C ALA A 57 3.98 -2.29 12.22
N ALA A 58 4.61 -2.31 11.04
CA ALA A 58 4.56 -1.20 10.09
C ALA A 58 3.12 -0.94 9.59
N ARG A 59 2.34 -1.98 9.32
CA ARG A 59 0.93 -1.85 8.95
C ARG A 59 0.09 -1.25 10.07
N CYS A 60 0.29 -1.71 11.31
CA CYS A 60 -0.40 -1.17 12.48
C CYS A 60 -0.09 0.32 12.66
N LEU A 61 1.18 0.69 12.55
CA LEU A 61 1.61 2.07 12.69
C LEU A 61 1.02 2.99 11.61
N SER A 62 1.03 2.52 10.35
CA SER A 62 0.41 3.26 9.24
C SER A 62 -1.10 3.45 9.46
N ALA A 63 -1.79 2.41 9.94
CA ALA A 63 -3.22 2.48 10.25
C ALA A 63 -3.51 3.43 11.43
N VAL A 64 -2.68 3.42 12.47
CA VAL A 64 -2.75 4.34 13.62
C VAL A 64 -2.55 5.78 13.19
N GLY A 65 -1.47 6.08 12.44
CA GLY A 65 -1.21 7.44 11.96
C GLY A 65 -2.31 7.95 11.02
N ALA A 66 -2.85 7.08 10.16
CA ALA A 66 -3.99 7.44 9.32
C ALA A 66 -5.24 7.76 10.14
N TYR A 67 -5.51 6.99 11.21
CA TYR A 67 -6.63 7.24 12.13
C TYR A 67 -6.47 8.59 12.85
N ASP A 68 -5.31 8.83 13.45
CA ASP A 68 -5.04 10.02 14.26
C ASP A 68 -5.10 11.31 13.41
N LYS A 69 -4.44 11.31 12.24
CA LYS A 69 -4.49 12.45 11.30
C LYS A 69 -5.92 12.76 10.83
N THR A 70 -6.72 11.72 10.65
CA THR A 70 -8.13 11.89 10.24
C THR A 70 -8.96 12.48 11.37
N LEU A 71 -8.67 12.11 12.62
CA LEU A 71 -9.35 12.66 13.80
C LEU A 71 -8.99 14.13 14.05
N GLU A 72 -7.74 14.52 13.76
CA GLU A 72 -7.28 15.92 13.86
C GLU A 72 -7.84 16.82 12.75
N ALA A 73 -8.18 16.25 11.59
CA ALA A 73 -8.80 16.96 10.46
C ALA A 73 -10.32 17.15 10.64
N VAL A 74 -10.73 17.91 11.66
CA VAL A 74 -12.13 18.11 12.07
C VAL A 74 -13.03 18.58 10.91
N GLU A 75 -12.54 19.45 10.02
CA GLU A 75 -13.32 19.97 8.88
C GLU A 75 -13.65 18.90 7.81
N ASN A 76 -12.86 17.84 7.71
CA ASN A 76 -13.09 16.76 6.74
C ASN A 76 -14.06 15.69 7.24
N LEU A 77 -14.32 15.63 8.56
CA LEU A 77 -15.21 14.62 9.13
C LEU A 77 -16.69 14.90 8.82
N ASP A 78 -17.13 16.16 8.86
CA ASP A 78 -18.53 16.51 8.57
C ASP A 78 -18.89 16.22 7.10
N ALA A 79 -18.01 16.58 6.17
CA ALA A 79 -18.20 16.29 4.75
C ALA A 79 -18.17 14.78 4.46
N ALA A 80 -17.26 14.04 5.11
CA ALA A 80 -17.21 12.59 5.01
C ALA A 80 -18.44 11.91 5.62
N GLN A 81 -18.95 12.43 6.73
CA GLN A 81 -20.18 11.95 7.37
C GLN A 81 -21.38 12.15 6.47
N ALA A 82 -21.53 13.34 5.87
CA ALA A 82 -22.61 13.62 4.92
C ALA A 82 -22.57 12.67 3.70
N LYS A 83 -21.39 12.40 3.15
CA LYS A 83 -21.22 11.40 2.07
C LYS A 83 -21.57 9.99 2.54
N PHE A 84 -21.21 9.62 3.77
CA PHE A 84 -21.52 8.30 4.30
C PHE A 84 -23.02 8.12 4.54
N ASP A 85 -23.69 9.13 5.10
CA ASP A 85 -25.15 9.14 5.27
C ASP A 85 -25.86 9.05 3.92
N ASP A 86 -25.37 9.76 2.92
CA ASP A 86 -25.87 9.68 1.53
C ASP A 86 -25.65 8.31 0.88
N ILE A 87 -24.60 7.56 1.25
CA ILE A 87 -24.44 6.15 0.87
C ILE A 87 -25.49 5.28 1.58
N LEU A 88 -25.66 5.46 2.90
CA LEU A 88 -26.59 4.67 3.71
C LEU A 88 -28.05 4.88 3.34
N ASN A 89 -28.42 6.09 2.90
CA ASN A 89 -29.76 6.45 2.44
C ASN A 89 -30.06 5.99 1.00
N SER A 90 -29.17 5.20 0.39
CA SER A 90 -29.42 4.63 -0.94
C SER A 90 -30.59 3.65 -0.92
N PRO A 91 -31.40 3.60 -2.00
CA PRO A 91 -32.59 2.75 -2.07
C PRO A 91 -32.28 1.25 -2.08
N SER A 92 -31.05 0.85 -2.40
CA SER A 92 -30.58 -0.54 -2.29
C SER A 92 -29.07 -0.61 -2.01
N VAL A 93 -28.60 -1.78 -1.58
CA VAL A 93 -27.17 -2.04 -1.31
C VAL A 93 -26.35 -1.97 -2.59
N GLU A 94 -26.92 -2.39 -3.71
CA GLU A 94 -26.30 -2.32 -5.03
C GLU A 94 -26.07 -0.85 -5.42
N VAL A 95 -27.08 0.01 -5.23
CA VAL A 95 -26.95 1.46 -5.48
C VAL A 95 -25.91 2.09 -4.57
N ALA A 96 -25.89 1.72 -3.28
CA ALA A 96 -24.87 2.18 -2.33
C ALA A 96 -23.44 1.77 -2.77
N CYS A 97 -23.26 0.52 -3.21
CA CYS A 97 -21.98 0.02 -3.71
C CYS A 97 -21.53 0.74 -4.99
N GLU A 98 -22.45 1.02 -5.92
CA GLU A 98 -22.12 1.82 -7.12
C GLU A 98 -21.76 3.26 -6.76
N LYS A 99 -22.41 3.85 -5.75
CA LYS A 99 -22.07 5.18 -5.24
C LYS A 99 -20.63 5.25 -4.73
N ILE A 100 -20.20 4.25 -3.95
CA ILE A 100 -18.81 4.10 -3.49
C ILE A 100 -17.84 4.02 -4.69
N LYS A 101 -18.18 3.27 -5.74
CA LYS A 101 -17.34 3.19 -6.96
C LYS A 101 -17.26 4.54 -7.67
N SER A 102 -18.36 5.28 -7.76
CA SER A 102 -18.40 6.62 -8.36
C SER A 102 -17.55 7.62 -7.57
N LEU A 103 -17.65 7.62 -6.24
CA LEU A 103 -16.81 8.46 -5.36
C LEU A 103 -15.32 8.15 -5.55
N ALA A 104 -14.95 6.87 -5.69
CA ALA A 104 -13.57 6.50 -5.96
C ALA A 104 -13.07 7.03 -7.33
N LYS A 105 -13.89 6.92 -8.38
CA LYS A 105 -13.57 7.47 -9.71
C LYS A 105 -13.42 8.99 -9.70
N ALA A 106 -14.25 9.68 -8.90
CA ALA A 106 -14.20 11.12 -8.71
C ALA A 106 -13.05 11.59 -7.80
N LYS A 107 -12.28 10.68 -7.20
CA LYS A 107 -11.27 10.96 -6.16
C LYS A 107 -11.86 11.59 -4.89
N GLU A 108 -13.13 11.33 -4.61
CA GLU A 108 -13.87 11.81 -3.44
C GLU A 108 -14.04 10.74 -2.35
N LEU A 109 -13.56 9.51 -2.61
CA LEU A 109 -13.39 8.46 -1.60
C LEU A 109 -12.10 8.72 -0.80
N ASP A 110 -12.15 9.77 0.01
CA ASP A 110 -11.03 10.24 0.84
C ASP A 110 -10.82 9.37 2.10
N SER A 111 -9.71 9.63 2.80
CA SER A 111 -9.31 8.89 4.01
C SER A 111 -10.36 8.95 5.12
N SER A 112 -11.05 10.09 5.27
CA SER A 112 -12.10 10.29 6.27
C SER A 112 -13.31 9.41 5.98
N LEU A 113 -13.77 9.38 4.72
CA LEU A 113 -14.87 8.51 4.32
C LEU A 113 -14.50 7.03 4.43
N ILE A 114 -13.28 6.65 4.04
CA ILE A 114 -12.77 5.28 4.21
C ILE A 114 -12.75 4.88 5.70
N LEU A 115 -12.35 5.80 6.57
CA LEU A 115 -12.33 5.56 8.02
C LEU A 115 -13.74 5.31 8.56
N LEU A 116 -14.71 6.16 8.22
CA LEU A 116 -16.10 6.01 8.65
C LEU A 116 -16.70 4.66 8.23
N ILE A 117 -16.49 4.26 6.98
CA ILE A 117 -16.99 2.97 6.48
C ILE A 117 -16.33 1.79 7.21
N ASN A 118 -15.01 1.84 7.44
CA ASN A 118 -14.30 0.80 8.19
C ASN A 118 -14.78 0.74 9.65
N SER A 119 -15.02 1.90 10.28
CA SER A 119 -15.56 2.03 11.64
C SER A 119 -16.94 1.40 11.76
N ALA A 120 -17.84 1.72 10.83
CA ALA A 120 -19.19 1.21 10.79
C ALA A 120 -19.21 -0.32 10.63
N TRP A 121 -18.38 -0.86 9.73
CA TRP A 121 -18.22 -2.31 9.59
C TRP A 121 -17.66 -2.96 10.86
N ALA A 122 -16.60 -2.39 11.47
CA ALA A 122 -16.02 -2.91 12.69
C ALA A 122 -17.07 -3.01 13.82
N SER A 123 -17.85 -1.94 13.99
CA SER A 123 -18.92 -1.85 14.99
C SER A 123 -20.05 -2.85 14.70
N ALA A 124 -20.45 -2.99 13.43
CA ALA A 124 -21.49 -3.93 13.03
C ALA A 124 -21.07 -5.40 13.22
N LYS A 125 -19.81 -5.73 12.90
CA LYS A 125 -19.25 -7.08 13.06
C LYS A 125 -19.37 -7.56 14.51
N GLU A 126 -19.04 -6.71 15.47
CA GLU A 126 -19.00 -7.02 16.91
C GLU A 126 -20.32 -6.90 17.64
N SER A 127 -21.25 -6.11 17.10
CA SER A 127 -22.55 -5.94 17.74
C SER A 127 -23.27 -7.29 17.87
N THR A 128 -23.58 -7.68 19.09
CA THR A 128 -24.41 -8.87 19.37
C THR A 128 -25.90 -8.60 19.15
N THR A 129 -26.29 -7.34 18.99
CA THR A 129 -27.67 -6.87 18.89
C THR A 129 -28.08 -6.48 17.48
N MET A 130 -27.14 -6.19 16.58
CA MET A 130 -27.44 -5.89 15.18
C MET A 130 -27.87 -7.14 14.42
N ARG A 131 -28.96 -6.99 13.64
CA ARG A 131 -29.46 -8.05 12.78
C ARG A 131 -28.45 -8.40 11.69
N ASN A 132 -28.45 -9.67 11.28
CA ASN A 132 -27.52 -10.19 10.28
C ASN A 132 -27.63 -9.48 8.93
N GLU A 133 -28.82 -9.02 8.54
CA GLU A 133 -29.02 -8.26 7.31
C GLU A 133 -28.24 -6.94 7.34
N VAL A 134 -28.23 -6.25 8.49
CA VAL A 134 -27.49 -4.99 8.62
C VAL A 134 -25.98 -5.24 8.59
N LYS A 135 -25.52 -6.34 9.20
CA LYS A 135 -24.11 -6.75 9.12
C LYS A 135 -23.70 -7.07 7.70
N ASP A 136 -24.53 -7.78 6.94
CA ASP A 136 -24.25 -8.08 5.52
C ASP A 136 -24.18 -6.80 4.68
N ILE A 137 -25.11 -5.85 4.87
CA ILE A 137 -25.06 -4.55 4.20
C ILE A 137 -23.73 -3.84 4.49
N MET A 138 -23.36 -3.70 5.77
CA MET A 138 -22.12 -3.03 6.16
C MET A 138 -20.88 -3.75 5.61
N TYR A 139 -20.88 -5.09 5.58
CA TYR A 139 -19.82 -5.88 4.97
C TYR A 139 -19.70 -5.62 3.46
N ARG A 140 -20.82 -5.54 2.74
CA ARG A 140 -20.84 -5.25 1.31
C ARG A 140 -20.30 -3.85 1.01
N LEU A 141 -20.66 -2.83 1.80
CA LEU A 141 -20.11 -1.48 1.67
C LEU A 141 -18.59 -1.45 1.95
N TYR A 142 -18.14 -2.14 2.98
CA TYR A 142 -16.72 -2.31 3.28
C TYR A 142 -15.97 -2.98 2.11
N LYS A 143 -16.50 -4.08 1.57
CA LYS A 143 -15.90 -4.79 0.43
C LYS A 143 -15.88 -3.93 -0.83
N ALA A 144 -16.96 -3.19 -1.12
CA ALA A 144 -17.01 -2.24 -2.22
C ALA A 144 -15.93 -1.16 -2.07
N THR A 145 -15.77 -0.59 -0.89
CA THR A 145 -14.74 0.42 -0.58
C THR A 145 -13.34 -0.14 -0.82
N LYS A 146 -13.01 -1.31 -0.26
CA LYS A 146 -11.71 -1.97 -0.45
C LYS A 146 -11.45 -2.30 -1.93
N SER A 147 -12.46 -2.74 -2.67
CA SER A 147 -12.35 -3.05 -4.09
C SER A 147 -12.13 -1.77 -4.92
N SER A 148 -12.87 -0.71 -4.63
CA SER A 148 -12.77 0.57 -5.32
C SER A 148 -11.39 1.20 -5.15
N VAL A 149 -10.87 1.23 -3.91
CA VAL A 149 -9.49 1.71 -3.63
C VAL A 149 -8.45 0.90 -4.40
N LYS A 150 -8.58 -0.43 -4.47
CA LYS A 150 -7.69 -1.29 -5.27
C LYS A 150 -7.80 -1.01 -6.78
N SER A 151 -8.99 -0.69 -7.26
CA SER A 151 -9.23 -0.47 -8.69
C SER A 151 -8.60 0.83 -9.21
N ILE A 152 -8.65 1.90 -8.40
CA ILE A 152 -8.07 3.21 -8.74
C ILE A 152 -6.55 3.29 -8.56
N ALA A 153 -5.94 2.26 -7.96
CA ALA A 153 -4.49 2.18 -7.82
C ALA A 153 -3.83 2.17 -9.22
N PRO A 154 -2.81 3.03 -9.44
CA PRO A 154 -2.01 3.02 -10.67
C PRO A 154 -1.47 1.64 -10.98
N LYS A 155 -1.26 1.34 -12.26
CA LYS A 155 -0.70 0.05 -12.69
C LYS A 155 0.69 -0.18 -12.09
N GLU A 156 1.45 0.89 -11.85
CA GLU A 156 2.76 0.87 -11.18
C GLU A 156 2.65 0.37 -9.74
N ILE A 157 1.61 0.75 -9.00
CA ILE A 157 1.38 0.24 -7.63
C ILE A 157 1.04 -1.25 -7.66
N LYS A 158 0.29 -1.69 -8.67
CA LYS A 158 -0.04 -3.12 -8.86
C LYS A 158 1.22 -3.91 -9.22
N LEU A 159 2.08 -3.36 -10.08
CA LEU A 159 3.35 -3.95 -10.47
C LEU A 159 4.32 -4.03 -9.29
N LEU A 160 4.45 -2.97 -8.50
CA LEU A 160 5.31 -2.97 -7.31
C LEU A 160 4.86 -4.01 -6.30
N LYS A 161 3.55 -4.13 -6.06
CA LYS A 161 3.03 -5.20 -5.21
C LYS A 161 3.41 -6.59 -5.71
N TYR A 162 3.37 -6.82 -7.03
CA TYR A 162 3.79 -8.07 -7.64
C TYR A 162 5.30 -8.29 -7.45
N LEU A 163 6.15 -7.34 -7.85
CA LEU A 163 7.60 -7.42 -7.74
C LEU A 163 8.07 -7.66 -6.30
N LEU A 164 7.48 -6.97 -5.34
CA LEU A 164 7.85 -7.09 -3.93
C LEU A 164 7.46 -8.44 -3.31
N ASN A 165 6.47 -9.13 -3.88
CA ASN A 165 6.05 -10.46 -3.46
C ASN A 165 6.94 -11.58 -4.02
N ILE A 166 7.73 -11.32 -5.08
CA ILE A 166 8.69 -12.29 -5.61
C ILE A 166 9.84 -12.41 -4.60
N THR A 167 10.07 -13.60 -4.06
CA THR A 167 11.10 -13.83 -3.04
C THR A 167 12.48 -13.90 -3.66
N ASP A 168 12.61 -14.61 -4.78
CA ASP A 168 13.87 -14.80 -5.50
C ASP A 168 14.32 -13.50 -6.20
N PRO A 169 15.56 -13.03 -5.97
CA PRO A 169 16.06 -11.80 -6.59
C PRO A 169 16.15 -11.89 -8.12
N GLU A 170 16.59 -13.03 -8.68
CA GLU A 170 16.76 -13.19 -10.12
C GLU A 170 15.40 -13.17 -10.84
N GLU A 171 14.42 -13.91 -10.31
CA GLU A 171 13.04 -13.89 -10.79
C GLU A 171 12.44 -12.47 -10.70
N ARG A 172 12.74 -11.72 -9.63
CA ARG A 172 12.26 -10.35 -9.48
C ARG A 172 12.85 -9.42 -10.54
N PHE A 173 14.14 -9.50 -10.80
CA PHE A 173 14.80 -8.66 -11.81
C PHE A 173 14.40 -9.08 -13.22
N SER A 174 14.20 -10.37 -13.48
CA SER A 174 13.62 -10.86 -14.74
C SER A 174 12.20 -10.30 -14.96
N ALA A 175 11.36 -10.32 -13.92
CA ALA A 175 10.02 -9.72 -13.97
C ALA A 175 10.06 -8.20 -14.15
N LEU A 176 11.03 -7.51 -13.55
CA LEU A 176 11.26 -6.07 -13.72
C LEU A 176 11.65 -5.74 -15.18
N ALA A 177 12.62 -6.47 -15.75
CA ALA A 177 13.04 -6.31 -17.13
C ALA A 177 11.86 -6.56 -18.09
N THR A 178 11.08 -7.62 -17.86
CA THR A 178 9.85 -7.90 -18.62
C THR A 178 8.85 -6.76 -18.56
N ALA A 179 8.70 -6.10 -17.40
CA ALA A 179 7.78 -4.99 -17.24
C ALA A 179 8.21 -3.72 -18.00
N PHE A 180 9.51 -3.54 -18.23
CA PHE A 180 10.09 -2.40 -18.99
C PHE A 180 10.22 -2.67 -20.49
N SER A 181 10.25 -3.93 -20.90
CA SER A 181 10.31 -4.34 -22.29
C SER A 181 9.03 -5.09 -22.65
N PRO A 182 7.92 -4.38 -22.97
CA PRO A 182 6.80 -5.05 -23.63
C PRO A 182 7.34 -5.68 -24.90
N GLY A 183 7.20 -7.00 -25.04
CA GLY A 183 7.63 -7.72 -26.25
C GLY A 183 7.09 -7.05 -27.52
N ASN A 184 7.72 -7.36 -28.67
CA ASN A 184 7.36 -6.81 -29.97
C ASN A 184 5.83 -6.79 -30.19
N GLU A 185 5.32 -5.77 -30.87
CA GLU A 185 3.88 -5.54 -31.10
C GLU A 185 3.14 -6.71 -31.78
N HIS A 186 3.89 -7.70 -32.30
CA HIS A 186 3.39 -8.89 -32.99
C HIS A 186 3.20 -10.13 -32.11
N GLU A 187 3.68 -10.14 -30.86
CA GLU A 187 3.39 -11.22 -29.91
C GLU A 187 2.11 -10.90 -29.15
N ALA A 188 1.22 -11.89 -29.02
CA ALA A 188 -0.03 -11.75 -28.28
C ALA A 188 0.27 -11.27 -26.86
N LYS A 189 0.06 -9.98 -26.60
CA LYS A 189 0.24 -9.35 -25.29
C LYS A 189 -0.60 -10.13 -24.29
N ASP A 190 0.02 -10.71 -23.27
CA ASP A 190 -0.74 -11.26 -22.14
C ASP A 190 -1.66 -10.14 -21.62
N PRO A 191 -2.99 -10.32 -21.66
CA PRO A 191 -3.94 -9.32 -21.18
C PRO A 191 -3.74 -8.93 -19.70
N LYS A 192 -2.96 -9.72 -18.95
CA LYS A 192 -2.62 -9.50 -17.54
C LYS A 192 -1.22 -8.93 -17.31
N ALA A 193 -0.38 -8.79 -18.32
CA ALA A 193 0.98 -8.29 -18.14
C ALA A 193 0.99 -6.78 -17.80
N LEU A 194 1.66 -6.44 -16.69
CA LEU A 194 1.73 -5.08 -16.16
C LEU A 194 2.97 -4.35 -16.69
N TYR A 195 2.84 -3.69 -17.84
CA TYR A 195 3.94 -2.93 -18.45
C TYR A 195 4.00 -1.48 -17.99
N THR A 196 5.20 -0.95 -17.78
CA THR A 196 5.46 0.45 -17.42
C THR A 196 6.81 0.93 -17.96
N THR A 197 7.15 2.19 -17.74
CA THR A 197 8.48 2.73 -18.07
C THR A 197 9.36 2.80 -16.81
N PRO A 198 10.69 2.71 -16.94
CA PRO A 198 11.60 2.90 -15.82
C PRO A 198 11.34 4.20 -15.04
N LYS A 199 11.08 5.30 -15.75
CA LYS A 199 10.82 6.62 -15.15
C LYS A 199 9.54 6.64 -14.30
N GLU A 200 8.45 6.07 -14.81
CA GLU A 200 7.18 6.05 -14.07
C GLU A 200 7.25 5.14 -12.84
N LEU A 201 7.85 3.94 -12.98
CA LEU A 201 8.02 3.04 -11.84
C LEU A 201 8.91 3.67 -10.76
N HIS A 202 10.02 4.27 -11.15
CA HIS A 202 10.95 4.98 -10.27
C HIS A 202 10.27 6.11 -9.48
N LYS A 203 9.46 6.93 -10.17
CA LYS A 203 8.68 8.00 -9.53
C LYS A 203 7.77 7.46 -8.42
N TRP A 204 7.04 6.37 -8.67
CA TRP A 204 6.17 5.75 -7.66
C TRP A 204 6.95 5.11 -6.51
N ILE A 205 8.11 4.50 -6.79
CA ILE A 205 9.00 4.00 -5.74
C ILE A 205 9.48 5.15 -4.85
N LYS A 206 9.93 6.26 -5.43
CA LYS A 206 10.33 7.47 -4.67
C LYS A 206 9.19 8.00 -3.81
N ILE A 207 8.01 8.21 -4.38
CA ILE A 207 6.83 8.66 -3.63
C ILE A 207 6.54 7.73 -2.43
N MET A 208 6.64 6.41 -2.61
CA MET A 208 6.40 5.47 -1.52
C MET A 208 7.51 5.49 -0.45
N LEU A 209 8.78 5.61 -0.84
CA LEU A 209 9.89 5.73 0.09
C LEU A 209 9.81 7.04 0.88
N ASP A 210 9.53 8.16 0.22
CA ASP A 210 9.37 9.48 0.84
C ASP A 210 8.18 9.47 1.82
N ALA A 211 7.04 8.90 1.42
CA ALA A 211 5.88 8.76 2.30
C ALA A 211 6.19 7.85 3.51
N TYR A 212 6.96 6.79 3.33
CA TYR A 212 7.37 5.92 4.43
C TYR A 212 8.31 6.65 5.41
N LEU A 213 9.28 7.42 4.91
CA LEU A 213 10.20 8.21 5.74
C LEU A 213 9.46 9.31 6.51
N LEU A 214 8.57 10.04 5.85
CA LEU A 214 7.74 11.08 6.47
C LEU A 214 6.87 10.51 7.60
N ASN A 215 6.24 9.35 7.40
CA ASN A 215 5.46 8.69 8.46
C ASN A 215 6.35 8.17 9.60
N LYS A 216 7.60 7.77 9.33
CA LYS A 216 8.55 7.38 10.39
C LYS A 216 8.96 8.58 11.24
N GLU A 217 9.05 9.77 10.64
CA GLU A 217 9.33 11.01 11.35
C GLU A 217 8.14 11.46 12.21
N GLU A 218 6.93 11.43 11.66
CA GLU A 218 5.69 11.89 12.32
C GLU A 218 5.14 10.96 13.42
N THR A 219 5.52 9.69 13.45
CA THR A 219 5.02 8.77 14.48
C THR A 219 5.69 9.04 15.82
N ASP A 220 4.95 9.33 16.89
CA ASP A 220 5.57 9.58 18.22
C ASP A 220 6.07 8.30 18.92
N ILE A 221 5.73 7.14 18.37
CA ILE A 221 5.96 5.81 18.96
C ILE A 221 7.41 5.37 18.72
N LYS A 222 8.30 5.63 19.69
CA LYS A 222 9.75 5.41 19.59
C LYS A 222 10.12 3.95 19.33
N GLU A 223 9.42 3.00 19.95
CA GLU A 223 9.70 1.57 19.83
C GLU A 223 9.28 1.03 18.46
N ALA A 224 8.20 1.57 17.88
CA ALA A 224 7.82 1.25 16.51
C ALA A 224 8.85 1.75 15.48
N LYS A 225 9.53 2.89 15.73
CA LYS A 225 10.62 3.39 14.86
C LYS A 225 11.80 2.43 14.74
N LYS A 226 12.05 1.61 15.78
CA LYS A 226 13.14 0.63 15.81
C LYS A 226 12.81 -0.65 15.03
N MET A 227 11.54 -1.05 15.00
CA MET A 227 11.07 -2.24 14.26
C MET A 227 10.80 -1.97 12.78
N THR A 228 10.66 -0.71 12.37
CA THR A 228 9.97 -0.34 11.13
C THR A 228 10.80 -0.45 9.86
N GLN A 229 11.97 -1.10 9.80
CA GLN A 229 12.59 -1.46 8.51
C GLN A 229 12.21 -2.88 8.06
N PRO A 230 10.98 -3.14 7.55
CA PRO A 230 10.68 -4.41 6.93
C PRO A 230 11.55 -4.62 5.69
N VAL A 231 11.81 -5.88 5.38
CA VAL A 231 12.49 -6.30 4.15
C VAL A 231 11.83 -5.69 2.91
N VAL A 232 10.52 -5.41 2.95
CA VAL A 232 9.80 -4.73 1.87
C VAL A 232 10.37 -3.34 1.55
N ILE A 233 10.76 -2.56 2.56
CA ILE A 233 11.36 -1.23 2.36
C ILE A 233 12.77 -1.37 1.79
N GLN A 234 13.55 -2.34 2.29
CA GLN A 234 14.86 -2.65 1.71
C GLN A 234 14.75 -3.09 0.24
N ARG A 235 13.79 -3.96 -0.08
CA ARG A 235 13.49 -4.37 -1.46
C ARG A 235 13.09 -3.18 -2.35
N LEU A 236 12.35 -2.20 -1.81
CA LEU A 236 12.03 -0.96 -2.52
C LEU A 236 13.27 -0.10 -2.78
N PHE A 237 14.19 0.01 -1.81
CA PHE A 237 15.48 0.70 -2.02
C PHE A 237 16.31 0.02 -3.11
N ILE A 238 16.44 -1.31 -3.06
CA ILE A 238 17.17 -2.07 -4.09
C ILE A 238 16.53 -1.84 -5.47
N LEU A 239 15.21 -1.95 -5.59
CA LEU A 239 14.52 -1.68 -6.86
C LEU A 239 14.74 -0.25 -7.35
N LYS A 240 14.75 0.74 -6.45
CA LYS A 240 15.04 2.14 -6.79
C LYS A 240 16.45 2.27 -7.38
N GLU A 241 17.45 1.75 -6.68
CA GLU A 241 18.86 1.80 -7.07
C GLU A 241 19.10 1.09 -8.40
N THR A 242 18.58 -0.13 -8.56
CA THR A 242 18.65 -0.87 -9.83
C THR A 242 18.05 -0.07 -10.99
N ILE A 243 16.90 0.57 -10.80
CA ILE A 243 16.30 1.40 -11.87
C ILE A 243 17.15 2.63 -12.18
N GLU A 244 17.69 3.29 -11.15
CA GLU A 244 18.58 4.44 -11.31
C GLU A 244 19.86 4.07 -12.08
N GLU A 245 20.51 2.97 -11.71
CA GLU A 245 21.79 2.53 -12.27
C GLU A 245 21.66 1.90 -13.66
N GLU A 246 20.72 0.97 -13.84
CA GLU A 246 20.67 0.16 -15.06
C GLU A 246 19.82 0.81 -16.16
N TYR A 247 18.79 1.60 -15.81
CA TYR A 247 17.79 2.08 -16.78
C TYR A 247 17.74 3.60 -16.93
N LEU A 248 18.15 4.37 -15.91
CA LEU A 248 18.12 5.83 -15.96
C LEU A 248 19.50 6.45 -16.23
N ALA A 249 20.58 5.92 -15.64
CA ALA A 249 21.95 6.42 -15.85
C ALA A 249 22.45 6.22 -17.30
N GLN A 250 22.02 5.14 -17.98
CA GLN A 250 22.41 4.87 -19.37
C GLN A 250 21.84 5.88 -20.39
N ASN A 251 20.79 6.63 -20.05
CA ASN A 251 20.20 7.65 -20.93
C ASN A 251 20.92 9.01 -20.88
N SER A 252 21.91 9.20 -20.00
CA SER A 252 22.71 10.43 -19.92
C SER A 252 24.06 10.36 -20.65
N ALA A 253 24.44 9.22 -21.23
CA ALA A 253 25.79 8.99 -21.77
C ALA A 253 25.80 8.46 -23.23
N GLY A 254 24.87 8.89 -24.08
CA GLY A 254 24.69 8.27 -25.41
C GLY A 254 24.33 9.20 -26.56
N THR A 255 25.23 10.12 -26.92
CA THR A 255 25.37 10.52 -28.34
C THR A 255 26.86 10.49 -28.70
N PRO A 256 27.38 9.44 -29.34
CA PRO A 256 28.67 9.51 -30.00
C PRO A 256 28.48 10.21 -31.35
N GLU A 257 29.16 11.34 -31.51
CA GLU A 257 29.36 12.02 -32.78
C GLU A 257 29.85 11.04 -33.85
N LYS A 258 29.16 11.03 -35.00
CA LYS A 258 29.74 10.48 -36.24
C LYS A 258 30.86 11.41 -36.70
N THR A 259 32.09 11.14 -36.27
CA THR A 259 33.27 11.62 -37.00
C THR A 259 33.29 10.95 -38.37
N MET A 260 32.94 11.72 -39.41
CA MET A 260 33.21 11.39 -40.81
C MET A 260 34.72 11.33 -41.01
N ASP A 261 35.23 10.13 -41.23
CA ASP A 261 36.59 9.91 -41.68
C ASP A 261 36.71 10.43 -43.13
N LYS A 262 37.61 11.39 -43.34
CA LYS A 262 37.98 11.91 -44.65
C LYS A 262 39.01 10.94 -45.23
N THR A 263 38.64 10.16 -46.24
CA THR A 263 39.62 9.53 -47.11
C THR A 263 39.75 10.38 -48.37
N GLU A 264 40.89 11.07 -48.47
CA GLU A 264 41.39 11.72 -49.66
C GLU A 264 41.53 10.69 -50.79
N SER A 265 40.99 11.04 -51.96
CA SER A 265 41.24 10.36 -53.24
C SER A 265 41.80 11.40 -54.21
N GLU A 266 43.12 11.45 -54.33
CA GLU A 266 43.94 12.04 -55.39
C GLU A 266 45.05 10.98 -55.60
N GLU A 267 45.47 10.48 -56.76
CA GLU A 267 45.25 10.71 -58.19
C GLU A 267 45.69 9.41 -58.91
N LEU A 268 45.06 9.07 -60.05
CA LEU A 268 45.68 8.69 -61.33
C LEU A 268 44.60 8.38 -62.38
#